data_AF-A0A6E8W159-F1
#
_entry.id   AF-A0A6E8W159-F1
#
_cell.length_a   1.000
_cell.length_b   1.000
_cell.length_c   1.000
_cell.angle_alpha   90.00
_cell.angle_beta   90.00
_cell.angle_gamma   90.00
#
_symmetry.space_group_name_H-M   'P 1'
#
loop_
_entity.id
_entity.type
_entity.pdbx_description
1 polymer ?
#
loop_
_entity_poly.entity_id
_entity_poly.type
_entity_poly.pdbx_seq_one_letter_code
_entity_poly.pdbx_strand_id
1 'polypeptide(L)'
;MVVYRGSLLLVLAVAFVQAGVIKNTPENAARLRNLRPDELAEELSGQFEGDIVLSEEQERSLLSNRRNGLIATTYRWPGNTVPVMIVEEDFTPEQIEHIKRGLRQIESVTCLKFVTRTEEPDYVRVIGTGSGCYSSVGHRGGAQTLNLEPYDVDTGCFRLATIVHEFIHAVGFYHQQSASDRDQFVQIVWDNIEDGKEHNFNIYDSDTVTDFSVQYDYGSVMHYSSTAFSKNGEKTIVPKDPNATIGQRVGMSERDISKLNHMYKCLNKN
;
A
#
# COMPACT_ATOMS: atom_id res chain seq x y z
N MET A 1 -47.07 -20.18 -28.63
CA MET A 1 -46.69 -19.66 -27.30
C MET A 1 -45.18 -19.79 -27.17
N VAL A 2 -44.44 -18.76 -27.60
CA VAL A 2 -42.97 -18.76 -27.56
C VAL A 2 -42.56 -18.20 -26.21
N VAL A 3 -42.05 -19.07 -25.34
CA VAL A 3 -41.50 -18.66 -24.05
C VAL A 3 -40.07 -18.18 -24.29
N TYR A 4 -39.88 -16.87 -24.37
CA TYR A 4 -38.56 -16.25 -24.19
C TYR A 4 -38.19 -16.39 -22.71
N ARG A 5 -37.34 -17.36 -22.37
CA ARG A 5 -36.59 -17.30 -21.11
C ARG A 5 -35.36 -16.46 -21.37
N GLY A 6 -35.41 -15.21 -20.90
CA GLY A 6 -34.32 -14.26 -20.98
C GLY A 6 -33.07 -14.83 -20.33
N SER A 7 -31.98 -14.86 -21.09
CA SER A 7 -30.64 -15.03 -20.57
C SER A 7 -30.36 -13.84 -19.66
N LEU A 8 -30.22 -14.12 -18.36
CA LEU A 8 -29.70 -13.16 -17.40
C LEU A 8 -28.25 -12.86 -17.81
N LEU A 9 -28.03 -11.72 -18.48
CA LEU A 9 -26.68 -11.19 -18.67
C LEU A 9 -26.15 -10.87 -17.27
N LEU A 10 -25.30 -11.76 -16.74
CA LEU A 10 -24.42 -11.43 -15.64
C LEU A 10 -23.50 -10.33 -16.17
N VAL A 11 -23.81 -9.08 -15.88
CA VAL A 11 -22.85 -7.99 -16.02
C VAL A 11 -21.82 -8.26 -14.92
N LEU A 12 -20.77 -9.00 -15.27
CA LEU A 12 -19.52 -8.95 -14.53
C LEU A 12 -19.13 -7.48 -14.54
N ALA A 13 -19.33 -6.80 -13.41
CA ALA A 13 -18.70 -5.52 -13.15
C ALA A 13 -17.20 -5.81 -13.19
N VAL A 14 -16.59 -5.65 -14.35
CA VAL A 14 -15.14 -5.62 -14.48
C VAL A 14 -14.74 -4.35 -13.75
N ALA A 15 -14.30 -4.47 -12.50
CA ALA A 15 -13.66 -3.38 -11.80
C ALA A 15 -12.53 -2.88 -12.70
N PHE A 16 -12.59 -1.62 -13.11
CA PHE A 16 -11.55 -1.00 -13.92
C PHE A 16 -10.33 -0.81 -13.03
N VAL A 17 -9.42 -1.79 -13.04
CA VAL A 17 -8.04 -1.58 -12.63
C VAL A 17 -7.46 -0.57 -13.61
N GLN A 18 -6.89 0.54 -13.13
CA GLN A 18 -6.35 1.62 -13.95
C GLN A 18 -4.91 1.92 -13.51
N ALA A 19 -3.98 2.00 -14.46
CA ALA A 19 -2.62 2.46 -14.19
C ALA A 19 -2.53 3.99 -14.00
N GLY A 20 -1.51 4.40 -13.24
CA GLY A 20 -1.26 5.79 -12.90
C GLY A 20 -2.13 6.31 -11.76
N VAL A 21 -1.99 7.60 -11.44
CA VAL A 21 -2.72 8.24 -10.34
C VAL A 21 -4.19 8.39 -10.72
N ILE A 22 -5.07 7.81 -9.91
CA ILE A 22 -6.52 7.86 -10.04
C ILE A 22 -7.04 9.10 -9.30
N LYS A 23 -8.01 9.80 -9.90
CA LYS A 23 -8.67 10.93 -9.24
C LYS A 23 -9.54 10.42 -8.10
N ASN A 24 -9.30 10.92 -6.88
CA ASN A 24 -10.08 10.54 -5.71
C ASN A 24 -11.55 11.01 -5.80
N THR A 25 -12.45 10.30 -5.12
CA THR A 25 -13.88 10.65 -5.08
C THR A 25 -14.10 11.87 -4.18
N PRO A 26 -15.14 12.70 -4.44
CA PRO A 26 -15.46 13.83 -3.57
C PRO A 26 -15.76 13.43 -2.12
N GLU A 27 -16.33 12.23 -1.93
CA GLU A 27 -16.65 11.67 -0.61
C GLU A 27 -15.39 11.33 0.17
N ASN A 28 -14.46 10.60 -0.43
CA ASN A 28 -13.17 10.28 0.19
C ASN A 28 -12.37 11.56 0.48
N ALA A 29 -12.32 12.50 -0.47
CA ALA A 29 -11.67 13.78 -0.26
C ALA A 29 -12.31 14.59 0.89
N ALA A 30 -13.62 14.46 1.12
CA ALA A 30 -14.29 15.08 2.26
C ALA A 30 -13.96 14.39 3.59
N ARG A 31 -13.84 13.05 3.59
CA ARG A 31 -13.41 12.25 4.74
C ARG A 31 -11.96 12.56 5.12
N LEU A 32 -11.05 12.65 4.14
CA LEU A 32 -9.65 13.04 4.37
C LEU A 32 -9.53 14.38 5.11
N ARG A 33 -10.31 15.39 4.73
CA ARG A 33 -10.33 16.69 5.43
C ARG A 33 -10.80 16.61 6.90
N ASN A 34 -11.53 15.56 7.28
CA ASN A 34 -12.10 15.38 8.61
C ASN A 34 -12.01 13.90 9.02
N LEU A 35 -10.79 13.35 9.07
CA LEU A 35 -10.55 11.95 9.40
C LEU A 35 -11.10 11.60 10.77
N ARG A 36 -11.86 10.49 10.84
CA ARG A 36 -12.22 9.91 12.13
C ARG A 36 -10.99 9.24 12.77
N PRO A 37 -10.96 9.10 14.12
CA PRO A 37 -9.82 8.51 14.81
C PRO A 37 -9.47 7.08 14.37
N ASP A 38 -10.47 6.32 13.91
CA ASP A 38 -10.36 4.94 13.43
C ASP A 38 -10.07 4.83 11.92
N GLU A 39 -10.02 5.96 11.20
CA GLU A 39 -9.73 5.98 9.77
C GLU A 39 -8.24 6.16 9.46
N LEU A 40 -7.84 5.48 8.41
CA LEU A 40 -6.50 5.54 7.83
C LEU A 40 -6.57 6.32 6.51
N ALA A 41 -5.65 7.26 6.31
CA ALA A 41 -5.70 8.18 5.17
C ALA A 41 -5.39 7.46 3.84
N GLU A 42 -4.51 6.47 3.91
CA GLU A 42 -4.12 5.56 2.83
C GLU A 42 -5.33 4.80 2.26
N GLU A 43 -6.22 4.32 3.13
CA GLU A 43 -7.45 3.60 2.73
C GLU A 43 -8.45 4.52 2.00
N LEU A 44 -8.24 5.84 2.03
CA LEU A 44 -9.12 6.86 1.45
C LEU A 44 -8.50 7.61 0.26
N SER A 45 -7.28 7.28 -0.18
CA SER A 45 -6.65 8.01 -1.29
C SER A 45 -7.28 7.73 -2.66
N GLY A 46 -8.03 6.63 -2.76
CA GLY A 46 -8.81 6.24 -3.94
C GLY A 46 -8.00 5.54 -5.03
N GLN A 47 -6.71 5.25 -4.77
CA GLN A 47 -5.88 4.43 -5.63
C GLN A 47 -6.27 2.94 -5.54
N PHE A 48 -5.60 2.10 -6.33
CA PHE A 48 -5.76 0.65 -6.25
C PHE A 48 -5.37 0.17 -4.85
N GLU A 49 -6.13 -0.73 -4.24
CA GLU A 49 -5.91 -1.13 -2.84
C GLU A 49 -5.83 0.10 -1.89
N GLY A 50 -6.54 1.17 -2.19
CA GLY A 50 -6.55 2.38 -1.36
C GLY A 50 -5.44 3.36 -1.73
N ASP A 51 -4.18 2.93 -1.80
CA ASP A 51 -2.98 3.77 -1.83
C ASP A 51 -1.86 3.27 -2.77
N ILE A 52 -2.15 2.31 -3.65
CA ILE A 52 -1.17 1.80 -4.61
C ILE A 52 -1.40 2.39 -6.01
N VAL A 53 -0.38 3.06 -6.54
CA VAL A 53 -0.31 3.47 -7.93
C VAL A 53 0.27 2.34 -8.77
N LEU A 54 -0.54 1.76 -9.65
CA LEU A 54 -0.12 0.70 -10.56
C LEU A 54 0.59 1.26 -11.79
N SER A 55 1.66 0.60 -12.22
CA SER A 55 2.18 0.76 -13.58
C SER A 55 1.29 0.03 -14.60
N GLU A 56 1.37 0.40 -15.88
CA GLU A 56 0.64 -0.32 -16.95
C GLU A 56 1.00 -1.82 -16.99
N GLU A 57 2.25 -2.17 -16.67
CA GLU A 57 2.67 -3.56 -16.58
C GLU A 57 1.93 -4.31 -15.45
N GLN A 58 1.85 -3.69 -14.26
CA GLN A 58 1.15 -4.28 -13.12
C GLN A 58 -0.37 -4.35 -13.35
N GLU A 59 -0.98 -3.31 -13.93
CA GLU A 59 -2.38 -3.33 -14.35
C GLU A 59 -2.65 -4.49 -15.33
N ARG A 60 -1.84 -4.64 -16.39
CA ARG A 60 -1.98 -5.72 -17.37
C ARG A 60 -1.80 -7.11 -16.73
N SER A 61 -0.85 -7.25 -15.81
CA SER A 61 -0.60 -8.48 -15.05
C SER A 61 -1.84 -8.88 -14.23
N LEU A 62 -2.44 -7.91 -13.53
CA LEU A 62 -3.66 -8.10 -12.74
C LEU A 62 -4.88 -8.46 -13.61
N LEU A 63 -5.04 -7.85 -14.79
CA LEU A 63 -6.19 -8.09 -15.67
C LEU A 63 -6.12 -9.39 -16.47
N SER A 64 -4.92 -9.93 -16.71
CA SER A 64 -4.75 -11.08 -17.61
C SER A 64 -4.69 -12.44 -16.89
N ASN A 65 -4.82 -12.48 -15.56
CA ASN A 65 -4.48 -13.66 -14.74
C ASN A 65 -3.11 -14.24 -15.10
N ARG A 66 -2.22 -13.44 -15.72
CA ARG A 66 -0.88 -13.86 -16.11
C ARG A 66 0.09 -13.26 -15.11
N ARG A 67 0.58 -14.17 -14.28
CA ARG A 67 1.56 -14.01 -13.22
C ARG A 67 2.84 -13.38 -13.74
N ASN A 68 3.25 -12.31 -13.06
CA ASN A 68 4.65 -11.96 -12.77
C ASN A 68 4.72 -10.93 -11.61
N GLY A 69 4.90 -11.45 -10.38
CA GLY A 69 5.90 -11.04 -9.37
C GLY A 69 6.11 -9.59 -8.94
N LEU A 70 6.14 -9.33 -7.62
CA LEU A 70 7.22 -8.56 -6.97
C LEU A 70 8.26 -9.46 -6.28
N ILE A 71 8.33 -10.73 -6.70
CA ILE A 71 9.47 -11.63 -6.43
C ILE A 71 10.68 -11.25 -7.29
N ALA A 72 10.44 -10.71 -8.49
CA ALA A 72 11.49 -10.37 -9.45
C ALA A 72 12.45 -9.32 -8.87
N THR A 73 13.75 -9.64 -8.89
CA THR A 73 14.81 -8.75 -8.38
C THR A 73 14.89 -7.44 -9.16
N THR A 74 14.30 -7.36 -10.35
CA THR A 74 14.22 -6.17 -11.19
C THR A 74 13.43 -5.04 -10.55
N TYR A 75 12.52 -5.34 -9.61
CA TYR A 75 11.76 -4.34 -8.87
C TYR A 75 12.41 -3.97 -7.54
N ARG A 76 13.65 -4.42 -7.29
CA ARG A 76 14.43 -4.02 -6.10
C ARG A 76 15.33 -2.87 -6.47
N TRP A 77 15.35 -1.86 -5.61
CA TRP A 77 16.27 -0.73 -5.72
C TRP A 77 17.75 -1.19 -5.80
N PRO A 78 18.48 -0.81 -6.86
CA PRO A 78 19.88 -1.19 -7.04
C PRO A 78 20.78 -0.77 -5.86
N GLY A 79 21.64 -1.68 -5.42
CA GLY A 79 22.56 -1.42 -4.31
C GLY A 79 21.88 -1.13 -2.96
N ASN A 80 20.59 -1.46 -2.84
CA ASN A 80 19.75 -1.16 -1.67
C ASN A 80 19.66 0.35 -1.38
N THR A 81 19.90 1.20 -2.40
CA THR A 81 19.87 2.65 -2.29
C THR A 81 18.66 3.19 -3.04
N VAL A 82 17.87 4.01 -2.36
CA VAL A 82 16.68 4.68 -2.87
C VAL A 82 16.98 6.17 -2.95
N PRO A 83 17.22 6.74 -4.14
CA PRO A 83 17.27 8.19 -4.30
C PRO A 83 15.89 8.79 -4.06
N VAL A 84 15.81 9.83 -3.23
CA VAL A 84 14.57 10.51 -2.84
C VAL A 84 14.69 12.00 -3.14
N MET A 85 13.70 12.53 -3.86
CA MET A 85 13.52 13.96 -4.10
C MET A 85 12.24 14.40 -3.39
N ILE A 86 12.38 15.19 -2.32
CA ILE A 86 11.25 15.85 -1.66
C ILE A 86 11.03 17.18 -2.38
N VAL A 87 9.80 17.42 -2.85
CA VAL A 87 9.39 18.70 -3.44
C VAL A 87 9.14 19.66 -2.27
N GLU A 88 10.18 20.38 -1.86
CA GLU A 88 10.17 21.15 -0.61
C GLU A 88 9.07 22.22 -0.57
N GLU A 89 8.67 22.77 -1.72
CA GLU A 89 7.59 23.75 -1.83
C GLU A 89 6.19 23.21 -1.45
N ASP A 90 6.01 21.88 -1.44
CA ASP A 90 4.75 21.24 -1.05
C ASP A 90 4.61 21.08 0.48
N PHE A 91 5.68 21.30 1.24
CA PHE A 91 5.77 20.91 2.65
C PHE A 91 6.37 22.00 3.55
N THR A 92 6.00 21.97 4.84
CA THR A 92 6.69 22.78 5.85
C THR A 92 8.04 22.17 6.23
N PRO A 93 8.98 22.96 6.81
CA PRO A 93 10.25 22.40 7.31
C PRO A 93 10.07 21.28 8.34
N GLU A 94 9.03 21.37 9.16
CA GLU A 94 8.69 20.34 10.16
C GLU A 94 8.23 19.04 9.49
N GLN A 95 7.36 19.14 8.48
CA GLN A 95 6.91 18.02 7.66
C GLN A 95 8.08 17.36 6.93
N ILE A 96 8.99 18.13 6.34
CA ILE A 96 10.20 17.61 5.67
C ILE A 96 11.06 16.81 6.65
N GLU A 97 11.27 17.32 7.86
CA GLU A 97 12.03 16.59 8.89
C GLU A 97 11.30 15.32 9.34
N HIS A 98 9.97 15.35 9.39
CA HIS A 98 9.16 14.19 9.72
C HIS A 98 9.23 13.09 8.64
N ILE A 99 9.23 13.47 7.36
CA ILE A 99 9.49 12.54 6.24
C ILE A 99 10.87 11.90 6.41
N LYS A 100 11.91 12.71 6.63
CA LYS A 100 13.28 12.22 6.87
C LYS A 100 13.35 11.29 8.09
N ARG A 101 12.57 11.56 9.14
CA ARG A 101 12.49 10.69 10.32
C ARG A 101 11.90 9.32 10.00
N GLY A 102 10.85 9.25 9.18
CA GLY A 102 10.30 7.98 8.69
C GLY A 102 11.32 7.16 7.92
N LEU A 103 12.08 7.80 7.01
CA LEU A 103 13.17 7.15 6.28
C LEU A 103 14.22 6.55 7.21
N ARG A 104 14.67 7.32 8.22
CA ARG A 104 15.65 6.85 9.20
C ARG A 104 15.15 5.65 10.03
N GLN A 105 13.84 5.52 10.26
CA GLN A 105 13.29 4.34 10.94
C GLN A 105 13.56 3.07 10.12
N ILE A 106 13.33 3.11 8.81
CA ILE A 106 13.62 1.97 7.92
C ILE A 106 15.13 1.69 7.88
N GLU A 107 15.96 2.71 7.74
CA GLU A 107 17.43 2.55 7.69
C GLU A 107 18.01 1.96 8.98
N SER A 108 17.44 2.30 10.14
CA SER A 108 17.97 1.86 11.44
C SER A 108 17.85 0.36 11.71
N VAL A 109 16.93 -0.32 11.01
CA VAL A 109 16.65 -1.75 11.18
C VAL A 109 16.87 -2.58 9.91
N THR A 110 17.32 -1.93 8.83
CA THR A 110 17.59 -2.59 7.55
C THR A 110 18.95 -2.18 6.96
N CYS A 111 19.25 -2.70 5.78
CA CYS A 111 20.40 -2.29 4.97
C CYS A 111 20.03 -1.33 3.84
N LEU A 112 18.77 -0.91 3.75
CA LEU A 112 18.32 0.12 2.83
C LEU A 112 18.97 1.46 3.19
N LYS A 113 19.19 2.29 2.16
CA LYS A 113 19.67 3.66 2.30
C LYS A 113 18.78 4.58 1.49
N PHE A 114 18.29 5.66 2.10
CA PHE A 114 17.55 6.70 1.41
C PHE A 114 18.46 7.91 1.27
N VAL A 115 18.82 8.25 0.03
CA VAL A 115 19.76 9.34 -0.27
C VAL A 115 19.03 10.47 -0.94
N THR A 116 19.42 11.72 -0.66
CA THR A 116 18.91 12.85 -1.43
C THR A 116 19.32 12.68 -2.88
N ARG A 117 18.32 12.68 -3.76
CA ARG A 117 18.55 12.57 -5.21
C ARG A 117 19.38 13.75 -5.70
N THR A 118 20.32 13.47 -6.58
CA THR A 118 21.08 14.43 -7.36
C THR A 118 20.74 14.27 -8.85
N GLU A 119 21.41 13.37 -9.55
CA GLU A 119 21.28 13.14 -10.99
C GLU A 119 20.66 11.78 -11.33
N GLU A 120 20.34 10.96 -10.32
CA GLU A 120 19.84 9.61 -10.53
C GLU A 120 18.54 9.65 -11.37
N PRO A 121 18.46 8.85 -12.45
CA PRO A 121 17.27 8.80 -13.30
C PRO A 121 16.09 8.13 -12.61
N ASP A 122 16.39 7.17 -11.73
CA ASP A 122 15.42 6.39 -10.98
C ASP A 122 15.35 6.88 -9.54
N TYR A 123 14.20 7.36 -9.11
CA TYR A 123 14.06 7.97 -7.78
C TYR A 123 12.60 8.04 -7.35
N VAL A 124 12.39 8.11 -6.03
CA VAL A 124 11.09 8.43 -5.44
C VAL A 124 10.92 9.95 -5.39
N ARG A 125 9.90 10.47 -6.05
CA ARG A 125 9.51 11.87 -6.01
C ARG A 125 8.37 12.06 -5.01
N VAL A 126 8.68 12.65 -3.85
CA VAL A 126 7.72 12.90 -2.78
C VAL A 126 7.02 14.24 -3.01
N ILE A 127 5.70 14.22 -3.13
CA ILE A 127 4.85 15.40 -3.36
C ILE A 127 3.73 15.50 -2.32
N GLY A 128 3.18 16.71 -2.15
CA GLY A 128 2.06 16.98 -1.24
C GLY A 128 0.81 17.52 -1.96
N THR A 129 0.77 17.43 -3.29
CA THR A 129 -0.31 18.02 -4.10
C THR A 129 -1.43 17.06 -4.49
N GLY A 130 -1.25 15.76 -4.24
CA GLY A 130 -2.29 14.73 -4.42
C GLY A 130 -3.21 14.58 -3.21
N SER A 131 -4.28 13.81 -3.38
CA SER A 131 -5.25 13.50 -2.32
C SER A 131 -4.92 12.16 -1.64
N GLY A 132 -4.84 12.15 -0.31
CA GLY A 132 -4.46 11.02 0.53
C GLY A 132 -2.95 10.75 0.54
N CYS A 133 -2.54 9.59 1.02
CA CYS A 133 -1.18 9.08 0.86
C CYS A 133 -1.20 7.86 -0.05
N TYR A 134 -0.18 7.77 -0.91
CA TYR A 134 -0.03 6.66 -1.86
C TYR A 134 1.38 6.57 -2.42
N SER A 135 1.71 5.39 -2.95
CA SER A 135 3.01 5.08 -3.51
C SER A 135 2.91 4.05 -4.64
N SER A 136 3.96 3.96 -5.46
CA SER A 136 4.13 2.83 -6.38
C SER A 136 4.83 1.68 -5.67
N VAL A 137 4.54 0.43 -6.05
CA VAL A 137 5.17 -0.73 -5.39
C VAL A 137 6.50 -1.11 -6.06
N GLY A 138 7.61 -0.99 -5.34
CA GLY A 138 8.96 -1.36 -5.78
C GLY A 138 9.61 -0.35 -6.74
N HIS A 139 10.83 -0.66 -7.18
CA HIS A 139 11.58 0.13 -8.17
C HIS A 139 10.98 -0.05 -9.56
N ARG A 140 10.50 1.04 -10.16
CA ARG A 140 9.81 1.03 -11.47
C ARG A 140 10.67 1.49 -12.64
N GLY A 141 11.84 2.08 -12.37
CA GLY A 141 12.61 2.87 -13.33
C GLY A 141 12.00 4.27 -13.53
N GLY A 142 12.85 5.27 -13.77
CA GLY A 142 12.44 6.67 -13.86
C GLY A 142 11.94 7.26 -12.54
N ALA A 143 11.30 8.42 -12.64
CA ALA A 143 10.64 9.06 -11.50
C ALA A 143 9.36 8.31 -11.11
N GLN A 144 9.25 7.85 -9.87
CA GLN A 144 7.99 7.31 -9.32
C GLN A 144 7.45 8.23 -8.22
N THR A 145 6.17 8.58 -8.32
CA THR A 145 5.52 9.48 -7.37
C THR A 145 5.15 8.76 -6.09
N LEU A 146 5.44 9.39 -4.96
CA LEU A 146 4.88 9.08 -3.64
C LEU A 146 4.19 10.36 -3.14
N ASN A 147 2.91 10.28 -2.78
CA ASN A 147 2.17 11.43 -2.28
C ASN A 147 1.97 11.32 -0.77
N LEU A 148 2.14 12.45 -0.08
CA LEU A 148 1.76 12.64 1.30
C LEU A 148 0.95 13.93 1.36
N GLU A 149 -0.38 13.84 1.33
CA GLU A 149 -1.22 15.03 1.52
C GLU A 149 -0.81 15.74 2.83
N PRO A 150 -0.62 17.08 2.84
CA PRO A 150 -0.22 17.79 4.04
C PRO A 150 -1.22 17.66 5.19
N TYR A 151 -0.74 17.16 6.33
CA TYR A 151 -1.43 17.14 7.62
C TYR A 151 -0.51 17.71 8.71
N ASP A 152 -1.08 18.04 9.87
CA ASP A 152 -0.30 18.25 11.08
C ASP A 152 0.52 16.98 11.39
N VAL A 153 1.71 17.18 11.93
CA VAL A 153 2.59 16.07 12.32
C VAL A 153 1.88 15.10 13.27
N ASP A 154 2.13 13.80 13.10
CA ASP A 154 1.48 12.70 13.82
C ASP A 154 -0.02 12.49 13.49
N THR A 155 -0.53 13.11 12.42
CA THR A 155 -1.92 12.92 11.94
C THR A 155 -1.98 12.61 10.44
N GLY A 156 -3.07 11.96 9.99
CA GLY A 156 -3.29 11.63 8.57
C GLY A 156 -2.08 10.98 7.91
N CYS A 157 -1.65 11.55 6.77
CA CYS A 157 -0.47 11.11 6.02
C CYS A 157 0.86 11.37 6.73
N PHE A 158 0.87 12.22 7.77
CA PHE A 158 2.04 12.61 8.55
C PHE A 158 2.16 11.87 9.89
N ARG A 159 1.44 10.75 10.07
CA ARG A 159 1.84 9.74 11.06
C ARG A 159 3.16 9.11 10.61
N LEU A 160 4.13 8.94 11.52
CA LEU A 160 5.40 8.28 11.18
C LEU A 160 5.20 6.91 10.53
N ALA A 161 4.27 6.11 11.06
CA ALA A 161 3.98 4.78 10.53
C ALA A 161 3.39 4.82 9.11
N THR A 162 2.60 5.86 8.78
CA THR A 162 2.06 6.06 7.42
C THR A 162 3.17 6.44 6.44
N ILE A 163 4.08 7.34 6.81
CA ILE A 163 5.26 7.64 5.98
C ILE A 163 6.07 6.36 5.74
N VAL A 164 6.32 5.58 6.79
CA VAL A 164 7.03 4.30 6.70
C VAL A 164 6.28 3.32 5.79
N HIS A 165 4.95 3.22 5.90
CA HIS A 165 4.09 2.40 5.05
C HIS A 165 4.29 2.71 3.55
N GLU A 166 4.20 3.99 3.18
CA GLU A 166 4.35 4.41 1.77
C GLU A 166 5.76 4.14 1.21
N PHE A 167 6.79 4.26 2.06
CA PHE A 167 8.14 3.89 1.67
C PHE A 167 8.36 2.36 1.65
N ILE A 168 7.63 1.59 2.45
CA ILE A 168 7.60 0.12 2.36
C ILE A 168 6.96 -0.33 1.04
N HIS A 169 5.90 0.34 0.58
CA HIS A 169 5.41 0.19 -0.80
C HIS A 169 6.52 0.50 -1.81
N ALA A 170 7.17 1.67 -1.71
CA ALA A 170 8.21 2.09 -2.65
C ALA A 170 9.37 1.09 -2.76
N VAL A 171 9.69 0.34 -1.69
CA VAL A 171 10.72 -0.71 -1.69
C VAL A 171 10.21 -2.10 -2.03
N GLY A 172 8.90 -2.28 -2.25
CA GLY A 172 8.37 -3.42 -2.99
C GLY A 172 7.38 -4.33 -2.25
N PHE A 173 6.79 -3.87 -1.15
CA PHE A 173 5.78 -4.67 -0.44
C PHE A 173 4.37 -4.25 -0.81
N TYR A 174 3.51 -5.23 -1.11
CA TYR A 174 2.07 -5.05 -1.12
C TYR A 174 1.51 -5.17 0.29
N HIS A 175 0.20 -4.96 0.42
CA HIS A 175 -0.47 -5.12 1.70
C HIS A 175 -0.46 -6.55 2.25
N GLN A 176 -0.49 -6.66 3.58
CA GLN A 176 -0.48 -7.93 4.29
C GLN A 176 -1.80 -8.71 4.12
N GLN A 177 -2.96 -8.04 4.03
CA GLN A 177 -4.24 -8.72 3.82
C GLN A 177 -4.42 -9.27 2.40
N SER A 178 -3.52 -8.92 1.47
CA SER A 178 -3.50 -9.46 0.10
C SER A 178 -2.56 -10.67 -0.03
N ALA A 179 -1.98 -11.15 1.09
CA ALA A 179 -1.14 -12.36 1.11
C ALA A 179 -1.91 -13.59 0.62
N SER A 180 -1.22 -14.49 -0.10
CA SER A 180 -1.82 -15.68 -0.72
C SER A 180 -2.48 -16.65 0.27
N ASP A 181 -2.02 -16.65 1.53
CA ASP A 181 -2.50 -17.49 2.62
C ASP A 181 -3.47 -16.76 3.57
N ARG A 182 -3.85 -15.50 3.28
CA ARG A 182 -4.61 -14.64 4.21
C ARG A 182 -5.92 -15.26 4.70
N ASP A 183 -6.59 -16.05 3.86
CA ASP A 183 -7.84 -16.72 4.22
C ASP A 183 -7.65 -17.80 5.31
N GLN A 184 -6.41 -18.17 5.67
CA GLN A 184 -6.12 -18.99 6.84
C GLN A 184 -6.15 -18.19 8.15
N PHE A 185 -5.97 -16.86 8.08
CA PHE A 185 -5.75 -15.98 9.23
C PHE A 185 -6.87 -14.96 9.45
N VAL A 186 -7.51 -14.48 8.39
CA VAL A 186 -8.62 -13.53 8.45
C VAL A 186 -9.81 -14.05 7.65
N GLN A 187 -10.99 -13.52 7.96
CA GLN A 187 -12.19 -13.64 7.16
C GLN A 187 -12.50 -12.27 6.55
N ILE A 188 -12.75 -12.25 5.24
CA ILE A 188 -13.31 -11.08 4.55
C ILE A 188 -14.83 -11.14 4.62
N VAL A 189 -15.45 -10.07 5.12
CA VAL A 189 -16.90 -9.92 5.21
C VAL A 189 -17.38 -9.10 4.00
N TRP A 190 -17.52 -9.78 2.87
CA TRP A 190 -17.80 -9.15 1.58
C TRP A 190 -19.04 -8.25 1.58
N ASP A 191 -20.09 -8.62 2.31
CA ASP A 191 -21.34 -7.86 2.39
C ASP A 191 -21.17 -6.44 3.00
N ASN A 192 -20.11 -6.22 3.78
CA ASN A 192 -19.82 -4.92 4.39
C ASN A 192 -18.95 -4.01 3.51
N ILE A 193 -18.40 -4.52 2.40
CA ILE A 193 -17.52 -3.75 1.52
C ILE A 193 -18.34 -2.78 0.67
N GLU A 194 -17.84 -1.56 0.51
CA GLU A 194 -18.31 -0.55 -0.45
C GLU A 194 -18.40 -1.14 -1.88
N ASP A 195 -19.55 -0.95 -2.52
CA ASP A 195 -19.81 -1.51 -3.84
C ASP A 195 -18.75 -1.01 -4.85
N GLY A 196 -18.08 -1.94 -5.54
CA GLY A 196 -16.99 -1.65 -6.48
C GLY A 196 -15.60 -1.58 -5.84
N LYS A 197 -15.46 -1.76 -4.52
CA LYS A 197 -14.17 -1.81 -3.78
C LYS A 197 -13.72 -3.23 -3.44
N GLU A 198 -14.45 -4.26 -3.87
CA GLU A 198 -14.15 -5.67 -3.58
C GLU A 198 -12.76 -6.08 -4.09
N HIS A 199 -12.32 -5.49 -5.20
CA HIS A 199 -11.01 -5.75 -5.79
C HIS A 199 -9.83 -5.39 -4.87
N ASN A 200 -10.01 -4.49 -3.91
CA ASN A 200 -8.99 -4.13 -2.91
C ASN A 200 -8.74 -5.25 -1.89
N PHE A 201 -9.56 -6.30 -1.90
CA PHE A 201 -9.43 -7.47 -1.04
C PHE A 201 -9.02 -8.71 -1.84
N ASN A 202 -8.56 -8.57 -3.09
CA ASN A 202 -8.06 -9.72 -3.83
C ASN A 202 -6.74 -10.22 -3.23
N ILE A 203 -6.55 -11.54 -3.19
CA ILE A 203 -5.26 -12.11 -2.85
C ILE A 203 -4.35 -12.09 -4.08
N TYR A 204 -3.05 -11.96 -3.85
CA TYR A 204 -2.03 -12.22 -4.85
C TYR A 204 -1.64 -13.71 -4.83
N ASP A 205 -1.37 -14.28 -6.01
CA ASP A 205 -0.80 -15.62 -6.12
C ASP A 205 0.59 -15.71 -5.42
N SER A 206 0.94 -16.89 -4.89
CA SER A 206 2.26 -17.14 -4.25
C SER A 206 3.45 -16.99 -5.21
N ASP A 207 3.18 -17.02 -6.51
CA ASP A 207 4.16 -16.73 -7.57
C ASP A 207 4.37 -15.20 -7.78
N THR A 208 3.53 -14.38 -7.14
CA THR A 208 3.54 -12.92 -7.24
C THR A 208 4.17 -12.26 -6.01
N VAL A 209 3.80 -12.72 -4.81
CA VAL A 209 4.38 -12.25 -3.54
C VAL A 209 4.94 -13.45 -2.80
N THR A 210 6.19 -13.30 -2.34
CA THR A 210 6.77 -14.26 -1.40
C THR A 210 6.62 -13.72 0.02
N ASP A 211 6.26 -14.62 0.92
CA ASP A 211 6.26 -14.37 2.36
C ASP A 211 7.69 -14.32 2.94
N PHE A 212 8.72 -14.63 2.14
CA PHE A 212 10.10 -14.85 2.57
C PHE A 212 10.20 -15.87 3.73
N SER A 213 9.29 -16.86 3.75
CA SER A 213 9.11 -17.83 4.83
C SER A 213 8.80 -17.19 6.19
N VAL A 214 8.21 -16.00 6.19
CA VAL A 214 7.73 -15.29 7.39
C VAL A 214 6.21 -15.45 7.45
N GLN A 215 5.71 -15.99 8.57
CA GLN A 215 4.28 -16.21 8.79
C GLN A 215 3.45 -14.93 8.68
N TYR A 216 2.14 -15.09 8.45
CA TYR A 216 1.18 -14.00 8.43
C TYR A 216 1.29 -13.11 9.67
N ASP A 217 1.17 -11.80 9.45
CA ASP A 217 1.39 -10.81 10.50
C ASP A 217 0.20 -9.87 10.69
N TYR A 218 -0.66 -10.16 11.66
CA TYR A 218 -1.77 -9.27 12.02
C TYR A 218 -1.28 -7.85 12.41
N GLY A 219 -0.11 -7.76 13.04
CA GLY A 219 0.47 -6.50 13.50
C GLY A 219 1.24 -5.73 12.44
N SER A 220 1.27 -6.18 11.18
CA SER A 220 2.03 -5.52 10.12
C SER A 220 1.54 -4.09 9.91
N VAL A 221 2.48 -3.15 9.72
CA VAL A 221 2.14 -1.78 9.32
C VAL A 221 1.49 -1.75 7.94
N MET A 222 1.68 -2.81 7.14
CA MET A 222 1.08 -3.00 5.81
C MET A 222 -0.29 -3.69 5.86
N HIS A 223 -0.87 -3.93 7.03
CA HIS A 223 -2.20 -4.50 7.16
C HIS A 223 -3.26 -3.41 7.18
N TYR A 224 -4.36 -3.59 6.43
CA TYR A 224 -5.57 -2.78 6.55
C TYR A 224 -6.17 -2.79 7.96
N SER A 225 -6.91 -1.73 8.25
CA SER A 225 -7.85 -1.64 9.37
C SER A 225 -8.98 -2.67 9.25
N SER A 226 -9.64 -2.97 10.36
CA SER A 226 -10.77 -3.91 10.36
C SER A 226 -11.99 -3.41 9.59
N THR A 227 -12.08 -2.09 9.36
CA THR A 227 -13.22 -1.38 8.75
C THR A 227 -12.84 -0.76 7.40
N ALA A 228 -11.70 -1.13 6.83
CA ALA A 228 -11.24 -0.65 5.53
C ALA A 228 -12.35 -0.83 4.49
N PHE A 229 -12.65 0.22 3.71
CA PHE A 229 -13.68 0.23 2.66
C PHE A 229 -15.07 -0.25 3.12
N SER A 230 -15.43 -0.01 4.39
CA SER A 230 -16.74 -0.40 4.93
C SER A 230 -17.83 0.59 4.52
N LYS A 231 -18.93 0.08 3.94
CA LYS A 231 -20.09 0.92 3.58
C LYS A 231 -21.06 1.21 4.72
N ASN A 232 -20.93 0.48 5.82
CA ASN A 232 -21.85 0.55 6.96
C ASN A 232 -21.14 0.77 8.30
N GLY A 233 -19.82 0.95 8.29
CA GLY A 233 -19.00 1.09 9.50
C GLY A 233 -18.73 -0.23 10.22
N GLU A 234 -19.26 -1.35 9.72
CA GLU A 234 -18.99 -2.68 10.27
C GLU A 234 -17.67 -3.24 9.72
N LYS A 235 -17.12 -4.25 10.39
CA LYS A 235 -15.85 -4.86 10.00
C LYS A 235 -15.94 -5.51 8.62
N THR A 236 -15.00 -5.19 7.73
CA THR A 236 -14.75 -5.87 6.46
C THR A 236 -13.70 -6.97 6.60
N ILE A 237 -12.80 -6.86 7.60
CA ILE A 237 -11.80 -7.88 7.93
C ILE A 237 -11.94 -8.31 9.38
N VAL A 238 -12.11 -9.61 9.60
CA VAL A 238 -12.22 -10.22 10.93
C VAL A 238 -11.06 -11.20 11.15
N PRO A 239 -10.14 -10.93 12.10
CA PRO A 239 -9.12 -11.89 12.48
C PRO A 239 -9.74 -13.19 13.02
N LYS A 240 -9.19 -14.34 12.64
CA LYS A 240 -9.59 -15.65 13.18
C LYS A 240 -9.02 -15.92 14.57
N ASP A 241 -7.86 -15.34 14.88
CA ASP A 241 -7.41 -15.24 16.28
C ASP A 241 -8.17 -14.10 16.96
N PRO A 242 -9.00 -14.38 17.98
CA PRO A 242 -9.81 -13.36 18.66
C PRO A 242 -8.98 -12.35 19.46
N ASN A 243 -7.70 -12.64 19.73
CA ASN A 243 -6.80 -11.73 20.44
C ASN A 243 -5.97 -10.85 19.49
N ALA A 244 -6.04 -11.10 18.18
CA ALA A 244 -5.30 -10.34 17.20
C ALA A 244 -5.97 -9.00 16.89
N THR A 245 -5.14 -7.95 16.79
CA THR A 245 -5.53 -6.62 16.32
C THR A 245 -4.83 -6.34 15.00
N ILE A 246 -5.53 -5.67 14.08
CA ILE A 246 -5.07 -5.32 12.73
C ILE A 246 -5.20 -3.82 12.47
N GLY A 247 -4.46 -3.31 11.48
CA GLY A 247 -4.54 -1.89 11.08
C GLY A 247 -3.80 -0.91 11.97
N GLN A 248 -2.86 -1.40 12.78
CA GLN A 248 -2.06 -0.51 13.63
C GLN A 248 -1.22 0.47 12.78
N ARG A 249 -1.04 1.69 13.29
CA ARG A 249 -0.19 2.75 12.72
C ARG A 249 0.75 3.35 13.76
N VAL A 250 1.42 2.46 14.50
CA VAL A 250 2.45 2.79 15.50
C VAL A 250 3.86 2.64 14.89
N GLY A 251 4.11 1.60 14.10
CA GLY A 251 5.40 1.38 13.44
C GLY A 251 5.51 0.00 12.80
N MET A 252 6.67 -0.32 12.21
CA MET A 252 6.94 -1.65 11.65
C MET A 252 6.90 -2.74 12.72
N SER A 253 6.30 -3.88 12.39
CA SER A 253 6.42 -5.08 13.22
C SER A 253 7.80 -5.74 13.04
N GLU A 254 8.14 -6.68 13.92
CA GLU A 254 9.33 -7.53 13.74
C GLU A 254 9.29 -8.33 12.43
N ARG A 255 8.09 -8.71 11.98
CA ARG A 255 7.89 -9.47 10.74
C ARG A 255 8.02 -8.59 9.50
N ASP A 256 7.58 -7.32 9.55
CA ASP A 256 7.85 -6.34 8.49
C ASP A 256 9.37 -6.19 8.29
N ILE A 257 10.11 -5.98 9.40
CA ILE A 257 11.57 -5.85 9.39
C ILE A 257 12.23 -7.12 8.86
N SER A 258 11.79 -8.29 9.30
CA SER A 258 12.31 -9.59 8.84
C SER A 258 12.12 -9.76 7.32
N LYS A 259 10.91 -9.47 6.81
CA LYS A 259 10.61 -9.56 5.37
C LYS A 259 11.48 -8.60 4.55
N LEU A 260 11.61 -7.34 4.98
CA LEU A 260 12.50 -6.37 4.34
C LEU A 260 13.95 -6.85 4.31
N ASN A 261 14.44 -7.36 5.43
CA ASN A 261 15.82 -7.85 5.55
C ASN A 261 16.10 -9.11 4.73
N HIS A 262 15.12 -10.02 4.60
CA HIS A 262 15.22 -11.16 3.68
C HIS A 262 15.19 -10.70 2.22
N MET A 263 14.27 -9.81 1.85
CA MET A 263 14.14 -9.28 0.50
C MET A 263 15.43 -8.60 0.03
N TYR A 264 16.00 -7.73 0.88
CA TYR A 264 17.19 -6.95 0.58
C TYR A 264 18.51 -7.59 1.03
N LYS A 265 18.46 -8.83 1.54
CA LYS A 265 19.62 -9.63 1.98
C LYS A 265 20.51 -8.89 2.99
N CYS A 266 19.88 -8.21 3.95
CA CYS A 266 20.56 -7.38 4.93
C CYS A 266 21.29 -8.17 6.03
N LEU A 267 21.04 -9.47 6.13
CA LEU A 267 21.60 -10.38 7.15
C LEU A 267 23.12 -10.61 7.01
N ASN A 268 23.77 -10.05 5.97
CA ASN A 268 25.22 -10.14 5.76
C ASN A 268 26.01 -8.90 6.27
N LYS A 269 25.37 -7.96 6.97
CA LYS A 269 26.10 -6.88 7.67
C LYS A 269 26.77 -7.46 8.94
N ASN A 270 27.98 -7.97 8.78
CA ASN A 270 28.97 -8.08 9.86
C ASN A 270 29.63 -6.73 10.09
#